data_AF-A0A665WS67-F1
#
_entry.id   AF-A0A665WS67-F1
#
_cell.length_a   1.000
_cell.length_b   1.000
_cell.length_c   1.000
_cell.angle_alpha   90.00
_cell.angle_beta   90.00
_cell.angle_gamma   90.00
#
_symmetry.space_group_name_H-M   'P 1'
#
loop_
_entity.id
_entity.type
_entity.pdbx_description
1 polymer ?
#
loop_
_entity_poly.entity_id
_entity_poly.type
_entity_poly.pdbx_seq_one_letter_code
_entity_poly.pdbx_strand_id
1 'polypeptide(L)'
;MHDSPKILHIRNTCYKQELKLVKKHLQEEYQNWILLDGLKSKWWLWNSIVKEVSISMRYIHSYLDRELNSRLGEFGQYCPVCLALHHHLVDCSEIASLTHAAEHRGQYYRMCGEDHLQTFLSTPDQFVTPGCPHTLPQLHMLPKKLTEIQVKNKFPQQAEMKGFCPVTYLDGKRRYEALVRGKTEYAVEYRDRIYMFETKLKQDKFLRSPETYWDQKLPNKIPPLCEPVPLTSLPTLGYLEQGVAVAVIKAMTAVGCLKPKHPFLTIQRSALLYVAFYLKAFNHNNTDYVCQKYKKKLAFFEENCALIPYLSSTMTGNFRPPSERPIDFEFKLNRFLALNTPKPYWRMNG
;
A
#
# COMPACT_ATOMS: atom_id res chain seq x y z
N MET A 1 63.30 -41.10 -8.27
CA MET A 1 62.55 -41.36 -9.53
C MET A 1 62.82 -40.19 -10.46
N HIS A 2 63.40 -40.46 -11.63
CA HIS A 2 64.00 -39.44 -12.50
C HIS A 2 62.95 -38.66 -13.29
N ASP A 3 62.71 -37.39 -12.94
CA ASP A 3 62.02 -36.42 -13.80
C ASP A 3 62.96 -35.95 -14.93
N SER A 4 63.22 -36.85 -15.88
CA SER A 4 63.93 -36.49 -17.11
C SER A 4 63.01 -35.62 -17.99
N PRO A 5 63.49 -34.49 -18.56
CA PRO A 5 62.69 -33.65 -19.44
C PRO A 5 62.11 -34.40 -20.64
N LYS A 6 62.74 -35.50 -21.06
CA LYS A 6 62.22 -36.41 -22.10
C LYS A 6 60.95 -37.15 -21.66
N ILE A 7 60.88 -37.59 -20.39
CA ILE A 7 59.71 -38.29 -19.84
C ILE A 7 58.54 -37.30 -19.68
N LEU A 8 58.80 -36.08 -19.23
CA LEU A 8 57.80 -35.02 -19.14
C LEU A 8 57.28 -34.63 -20.53
N HIS A 9 58.15 -34.55 -21.54
CA HIS A 9 57.72 -34.27 -22.91
C HIS A 9 56.80 -35.37 -23.46
N ILE A 10 57.18 -36.64 -23.30
CA ILE A 10 56.37 -37.79 -23.74
C ILE A 10 55.00 -37.79 -23.03
N ARG A 11 54.98 -37.59 -21.71
CA ARG A 11 53.73 -37.50 -20.94
C ARG A 11 52.85 -36.34 -21.39
N ASN A 12 53.42 -35.17 -21.69
CA ASN A 12 52.69 -34.01 -22.19
C ASN A 12 52.12 -34.26 -23.60
N THR A 13 52.86 -34.93 -24.49
CA THR A 13 52.34 -35.32 -25.80
C THR A 13 51.19 -36.33 -25.70
N CYS A 14 51.31 -37.35 -24.85
CA CYS A 14 50.22 -38.30 -24.62
C CYS A 14 49.00 -37.60 -24.00
N TYR A 15 49.20 -36.75 -22.99
CA TYR A 15 48.13 -35.95 -22.38
C TYR A 15 47.41 -35.07 -23.41
N LYS A 16 48.15 -34.38 -24.29
CA LYS A 16 47.55 -33.54 -25.35
C LYS A 16 46.77 -34.35 -26.39
N GLN A 17 47.16 -35.59 -26.66
CA GLN A 17 46.43 -36.48 -27.56
C GLN A 17 45.13 -36.97 -26.91
N GLU A 18 45.21 -37.50 -25.70
CA GLU A 18 44.05 -37.96 -24.92
C GLU A 18 43.05 -36.84 -24.66
N LEU A 19 43.55 -35.65 -24.29
CA LEU A 19 42.69 -34.49 -24.01
C LEU A 19 41.89 -34.07 -25.25
N LYS A 20 42.42 -34.21 -26.47
CA LYS A 20 41.65 -33.93 -27.69
C LYS A 20 40.50 -34.92 -27.86
N LEU A 21 40.74 -36.20 -27.60
CA LEU A 21 39.71 -37.25 -27.71
C LEU A 21 38.63 -37.07 -26.65
N VAL A 22 39.03 -36.90 -25.38
CA VAL A 22 38.12 -36.65 -24.26
C VAL A 22 37.32 -35.37 -24.48
N LYS A 23 37.97 -34.28 -24.95
CA LYS A 23 37.30 -33.02 -25.23
C LYS A 23 36.25 -33.18 -26.32
N LYS A 24 36.57 -33.89 -27.41
CA LYS A 24 35.63 -34.13 -28.50
C LYS A 24 34.41 -34.91 -27.98
N HIS A 25 34.63 -35.98 -27.24
CA HIS A 25 33.55 -36.80 -26.67
C HIS A 25 32.66 -36.01 -25.68
N LEU A 26 33.25 -35.28 -24.72
CA LEU A 26 32.48 -34.49 -23.75
C LEU A 26 31.70 -33.35 -24.41
N GLN A 27 32.25 -32.76 -25.47
CA GLN A 27 31.59 -31.67 -26.19
C GLN A 27 30.46 -32.18 -27.10
N GLU A 28 30.59 -33.39 -27.64
CA GLU A 28 29.52 -34.07 -28.40
C GLU A 28 28.37 -34.53 -27.49
N GLU A 29 28.69 -35.15 -26.35
CA GLU A 29 27.68 -35.76 -25.47
C GLU A 29 26.99 -34.78 -24.50
N TYR A 30 27.75 -33.83 -23.91
CA TYR A 30 27.26 -33.06 -22.76
C TYR A 30 27.26 -31.54 -22.97
N GLN A 31 27.96 -31.03 -23.99
CA GLN A 31 28.10 -29.59 -24.28
C GLN A 31 28.46 -28.71 -23.06
N ASN A 32 29.09 -29.29 -22.03
CA ASN A 32 29.33 -28.66 -20.73
C ASN A 32 30.82 -28.30 -20.49
N TRP A 33 31.65 -28.33 -21.54
CA TRP A 33 33.07 -28.00 -21.44
C TRP A 33 33.32 -26.49 -21.59
N ILE A 34 33.94 -25.89 -20.57
CA ILE A 34 34.18 -24.44 -20.52
C ILE A 34 35.68 -24.18 -20.40
N LEU A 35 36.22 -23.34 -21.29
CA LEU A 35 37.62 -22.92 -21.22
C LEU A 35 37.73 -21.67 -20.35
N LEU A 36 38.55 -21.73 -19.30
CA LEU A 36 38.82 -20.61 -18.41
C LEU A 36 40.27 -20.15 -18.53
N ASP A 37 40.48 -18.84 -18.56
CA ASP A 37 41.80 -18.23 -18.68
C ASP A 37 42.53 -18.23 -17.33
N GLY A 38 43.52 -19.14 -17.19
CA GLY A 38 44.35 -19.29 -16.00
C GLY A 38 45.28 -18.10 -15.69
N LEU A 39 45.40 -17.12 -16.60
CA LEU A 39 46.17 -15.89 -16.37
C LEU A 39 45.41 -14.84 -15.56
N LYS A 40 44.12 -15.06 -15.32
CA LYS A 40 43.26 -14.13 -14.55
C LYS A 40 43.37 -14.38 -13.04
N SER A 41 42.88 -13.41 -12.27
CA SER A 41 42.87 -13.53 -10.80
C SER A 41 42.01 -14.70 -10.34
N LYS A 42 42.34 -15.31 -9.19
CA LYS A 42 41.56 -16.40 -8.58
C LYS A 42 40.09 -16.03 -8.41
N TRP A 43 39.79 -14.77 -8.09
CA TRP A 43 38.42 -14.26 -7.92
C TRP A 43 37.65 -14.21 -9.24
N TRP A 44 38.31 -13.82 -10.34
CA TRP A 44 37.68 -13.82 -11.67
C TRP A 44 37.38 -15.25 -12.16
N LEU A 45 38.29 -16.19 -11.91
CA LEU A 45 38.07 -17.61 -12.21
C LEU A 45 36.88 -18.16 -11.41
N TRP A 46 36.83 -17.88 -10.11
CA TRP A 46 35.72 -18.30 -9.24
C TRP A 46 34.37 -17.76 -9.73
N ASN A 47 34.27 -16.46 -10.00
CA ASN A 47 33.02 -15.86 -10.46
C ASN A 47 32.59 -16.36 -11.84
N SER A 48 33.56 -16.59 -12.74
CA SER A 48 33.27 -17.17 -14.06
C SER A 48 32.72 -18.59 -13.92
N ILE A 49 33.30 -19.42 -13.06
CA ILE A 49 32.79 -20.77 -12.77
C ILE A 49 31.38 -20.70 -12.20
N VAL A 50 31.15 -19.89 -11.16
CA VAL A 50 29.84 -19.76 -10.52
C VAL A 50 28.78 -19.30 -11.52
N LYS A 51 29.11 -18.34 -12.39
CA LYS A 51 28.20 -17.84 -13.42
C LYS A 51 27.80 -18.96 -14.39
N GLU A 52 28.77 -19.71 -14.90
CA GLU A 52 28.50 -20.78 -15.86
C GLU A 52 27.73 -21.95 -15.24
N VAL A 53 28.10 -22.36 -14.02
CA VAL A 53 27.34 -23.36 -13.26
C VAL A 53 25.91 -22.88 -13.03
N SER A 54 25.70 -21.60 -12.72
CA SER A 54 24.36 -21.04 -12.54
C SER A 54 23.52 -21.08 -13.83
N ILE A 55 24.14 -20.85 -15.00
CA ILE A 55 23.47 -20.95 -16.30
C ILE A 55 23.07 -22.39 -16.58
N SER A 56 23.99 -23.34 -16.42
CA SER A 56 23.72 -24.77 -16.60
C SER A 56 22.65 -25.28 -15.64
N MET A 57 22.72 -24.89 -14.36
CA MET A 57 21.71 -25.25 -13.36
C MET A 57 20.32 -24.72 -13.74
N ARG A 58 20.24 -23.47 -14.25
CA ARG A 58 18.99 -22.89 -14.73
C ARG A 58 18.43 -23.63 -15.95
N TYR A 59 19.30 -24.10 -16.84
CA TYR A 59 18.87 -24.90 -18.00
C TYR A 59 18.34 -26.28 -17.57
N ILE A 60 19.03 -26.95 -16.64
CA ILE A 60 18.59 -28.24 -16.10
C ILE A 60 17.25 -28.07 -15.39
N HIS A 61 17.10 -27.06 -14.53
CA HIS A 61 15.82 -26.77 -13.87
C HIS A 61 14.70 -26.49 -14.87
N SER A 62 14.95 -25.65 -15.90
CA SER A 62 13.91 -25.34 -16.89
C SER A 62 13.53 -26.54 -17.76
N TYR A 63 14.48 -27.44 -18.04
CA TYR A 63 14.22 -28.69 -18.73
C TYR A 63 13.34 -29.62 -17.87
N LEU A 64 13.73 -29.84 -16.61
CA LEU A 64 12.98 -30.67 -15.67
C LEU A 64 11.57 -30.12 -15.43
N ASP A 65 11.42 -28.80 -15.30
CA ASP A 65 10.10 -28.16 -15.16
C ASP A 65 9.23 -28.41 -16.39
N ARG A 66 9.80 -28.37 -17.61
CA ARG A 66 9.04 -28.66 -18.84
C ARG A 66 8.61 -30.11 -18.93
N GLU A 67 9.50 -31.04 -18.56
CA GLU A 67 9.19 -32.47 -18.54
C GLU A 67 8.14 -32.82 -17.47
N LEU A 68 8.24 -32.20 -16.29
CA LEU A 68 7.23 -32.35 -15.26
C LEU A 68 5.88 -31.81 -15.74
N ASN A 69 5.86 -30.61 -16.32
CA ASN A 69 4.64 -29.98 -16.82
C ASN A 69 4.00 -30.76 -17.98
N SER A 70 4.78 -31.45 -18.82
CA SER A 70 4.25 -32.29 -19.91
C SER A 70 3.68 -33.61 -19.42
N ARG A 71 4.16 -34.09 -18.26
CA ARG A 71 3.71 -35.34 -17.63
C ARG A 71 2.73 -35.13 -16.49
N LEU A 72 2.18 -33.93 -16.31
CA LEU A 72 1.13 -33.69 -15.33
C LEU A 72 -0.10 -34.54 -15.66
N GLY A 73 -0.68 -35.15 -14.63
CA GLY A 73 -1.95 -35.84 -14.74
C GLY A 73 -3.11 -34.90 -15.04
N GLU A 74 -4.30 -35.48 -15.19
CA GLU A 74 -5.50 -34.76 -15.61
C GLU A 74 -5.95 -33.64 -14.65
N PHE A 75 -5.51 -33.70 -13.38
CA PHE A 75 -5.79 -32.68 -12.38
C PHE A 75 -4.76 -31.52 -12.38
N GLY A 76 -3.73 -31.58 -13.23
CA GLY A 76 -2.72 -30.54 -13.36
C GLY A 76 -2.00 -30.26 -12.03
N GLN A 77 -2.15 -29.04 -11.53
CA GLN A 77 -1.55 -28.58 -10.27
C GLN A 77 -2.47 -28.75 -9.05
N TYR A 78 -3.68 -29.30 -9.23
CA TYR A 78 -4.67 -29.44 -8.18
C TYR A 78 -4.57 -30.81 -7.50
N CYS A 79 -4.83 -30.83 -6.19
CA CYS A 79 -4.83 -32.05 -5.39
C CYS A 79 -6.03 -32.96 -5.75
N PRO A 80 -5.82 -34.17 -6.30
CA PRO A 80 -6.89 -35.08 -6.69
C PRO A 80 -7.69 -35.60 -5.49
N VAL A 81 -7.04 -35.88 -4.35
CA VAL A 81 -7.71 -36.39 -3.14
C VAL A 81 -8.65 -35.34 -2.54
N CYS A 82 -8.26 -34.06 -2.50
CA CYS A 82 -9.14 -32.97 -2.07
C CYS A 82 -10.38 -32.85 -2.93
N LEU A 83 -10.21 -33.01 -4.24
CA LEU A 83 -11.30 -32.93 -5.20
C LEU A 83 -12.24 -34.13 -5.07
N ALA A 84 -11.69 -35.35 -4.96
CA ALA A 84 -12.46 -36.58 -4.84
C ALA A 84 -13.26 -36.67 -3.53
N LEU A 85 -12.66 -36.32 -2.39
CA LEU A 85 -13.28 -36.48 -1.07
C LEU A 85 -14.16 -35.30 -0.66
N HIS A 86 -13.80 -34.08 -1.06
CA HIS A 86 -14.42 -32.86 -0.54
C HIS A 86 -14.90 -31.90 -1.63
N HIS A 87 -14.69 -32.22 -2.90
CA HIS A 87 -14.97 -31.33 -4.02
C HIS A 87 -14.28 -29.95 -3.86
N HIS A 88 -13.07 -29.95 -3.26
CA HIS A 88 -12.29 -28.76 -3.00
C HIS A 88 -11.16 -28.57 -4.01
N LEU A 89 -11.05 -27.37 -4.58
CA LEU A 89 -9.98 -26.97 -5.47
C LEU A 89 -8.79 -26.43 -4.66
N VAL A 90 -7.82 -27.28 -4.38
CA VAL A 90 -6.57 -26.88 -3.71
C VAL A 90 -5.45 -26.84 -4.74
N ASP A 91 -5.00 -25.63 -5.07
CA ASP A 91 -3.86 -25.41 -5.97
C ASP A 91 -2.55 -25.64 -5.21
N CYS A 92 -1.74 -26.58 -5.71
CA CYS A 92 -0.42 -26.93 -5.15
C CYS A 92 0.74 -26.25 -5.91
N SER A 93 0.47 -25.32 -6.83
CA SER A 93 1.49 -24.59 -7.59
C SER A 93 2.46 -23.79 -6.71
N GLU A 94 1.99 -23.26 -5.57
CA GLU A 94 2.81 -22.52 -4.60
C GLU A 94 3.83 -23.41 -3.87
N ILE A 95 3.61 -24.73 -3.84
CA ILE A 95 4.52 -25.68 -3.22
C ILE A 95 5.62 -26.01 -4.25
N ALA A 96 6.76 -25.33 -4.13
CA ALA A 96 7.90 -25.54 -5.02
C ALA A 96 8.51 -26.95 -4.88
N SER A 97 8.38 -27.58 -3.71
CA SER A 97 8.91 -28.92 -3.47
C SER A 97 8.00 -29.99 -4.05
N LEU A 98 8.60 -30.95 -4.76
CA LEU A 98 7.91 -32.18 -5.20
C LEU A 98 7.79 -33.23 -4.08
N THR A 99 7.88 -32.80 -2.82
CA THR A 99 7.90 -33.69 -1.64
C THR A 99 6.62 -34.53 -1.54
N HIS A 100 5.48 -33.96 -1.91
CA HIS A 100 4.18 -34.62 -1.84
C HIS A 100 3.62 -34.97 -3.23
N ALA A 101 4.50 -35.30 -4.19
CA ALA A 101 4.10 -35.73 -5.52
C ALA A 101 4.17 -37.26 -5.64
N ALA A 102 3.23 -37.85 -6.36
CA ALA A 102 3.23 -39.27 -6.69
C ALA A 102 3.17 -39.47 -8.20
N GLU A 103 3.90 -40.48 -8.69
CA GLU A 103 3.80 -40.94 -10.07
C GLU A 103 2.84 -42.14 -10.13
N HIS A 104 1.80 -42.04 -10.96
CA HIS A 104 0.90 -43.15 -11.26
C HIS A 104 0.64 -43.23 -12.75
N ARG A 105 0.80 -44.42 -13.35
CA ARG A 105 0.60 -44.66 -14.80
C ARG A 105 1.38 -43.69 -15.70
N GLY A 106 2.59 -43.31 -15.29
CA GLY A 106 3.47 -42.42 -16.06
C GLY A 106 3.10 -40.93 -15.99
N GLN A 107 2.12 -40.55 -15.16
CA GLN A 107 1.70 -39.18 -14.91
C GLN A 107 1.99 -38.75 -13.47
N TYR A 108 2.28 -37.47 -13.28
CA TYR A 108 2.54 -36.87 -11.96
C TYR A 108 1.30 -36.20 -11.38
N TYR A 109 1.05 -36.50 -10.10
CA TYR A 109 -0.03 -35.94 -9.31
C TYR A 109 0.55 -35.24 -8.08
N ARG A 110 0.10 -34.01 -7.81
CA ARG A 110 0.57 -33.22 -6.67
C ARG A 110 -0.46 -33.25 -5.55
N MET A 111 0.00 -33.51 -4.34
CA MET A 111 -0.85 -33.54 -3.15
C MET A 111 -0.58 -32.32 -2.27
N CYS A 112 -1.59 -31.84 -1.57
CA CYS A 112 -1.44 -30.66 -0.71
C CYS A 112 -0.71 -30.94 0.62
N GLY A 113 -0.44 -32.21 0.94
CA GLY A 113 0.27 -32.62 2.15
C GLY A 113 0.50 -34.12 2.20
N GLU A 114 1.23 -34.56 3.23
CA GLU A 114 1.64 -35.95 3.43
C GLU A 114 0.44 -36.89 3.65
N ASP A 115 -0.57 -36.48 4.42
CA ASP A 115 -1.76 -37.31 4.69
C ASP A 115 -2.48 -37.70 3.40
N HIS A 116 -2.61 -36.75 2.47
CA HIS A 116 -3.23 -36.99 1.17
C HIS A 116 -2.31 -37.80 0.24
N LEU A 117 -0.99 -37.65 0.35
CA LEU A 117 -0.05 -38.51 -0.37
C LEU A 117 -0.20 -39.97 0.06
N GLN A 118 -0.19 -40.25 1.36
CA GLN A 118 -0.37 -41.60 1.88
C GLN A 118 -1.73 -42.19 1.49
N THR A 119 -2.79 -41.37 1.56
CA THR A 119 -4.12 -41.76 1.10
C THR A 119 -4.11 -42.12 -0.39
N PHE A 120 -3.47 -41.31 -1.24
CA PHE A 120 -3.35 -41.58 -2.66
C PHE A 120 -2.55 -42.85 -2.95
N LEU A 121 -1.42 -43.06 -2.27
CA LEU A 121 -0.58 -44.25 -2.43
C LEU A 121 -1.29 -45.55 -2.00
N SER A 122 -2.22 -45.47 -1.04
CA SER A 122 -2.99 -46.63 -0.60
C SER A 122 -3.95 -47.15 -1.68
N THR A 123 -4.59 -46.25 -2.43
CA THR A 123 -5.67 -46.57 -3.39
C THR A 123 -5.69 -45.58 -4.58
N PRO A 124 -4.62 -45.52 -5.41
CA PRO A 124 -4.46 -44.46 -6.41
C PRO A 124 -5.52 -44.50 -7.51
N ASP A 125 -6.03 -45.70 -7.85
CA ASP A 125 -7.05 -45.88 -8.89
C ASP A 125 -8.41 -45.24 -8.54
N GLN A 126 -8.67 -44.95 -7.26
CA GLN A 126 -9.90 -44.24 -6.84
C GLN A 126 -9.79 -42.72 -7.03
N PHE A 127 -8.59 -42.18 -7.14
CA PHE A 127 -8.32 -40.74 -7.22
C PHE A 127 -7.89 -40.29 -8.63
N VAL A 128 -7.75 -41.24 -9.55
CA VAL A 128 -7.46 -41.00 -10.96
C VAL A 128 -8.65 -41.48 -11.80
N THR A 129 -8.86 -40.90 -12.98
CA THR A 129 -9.89 -41.36 -13.91
C THR A 129 -9.59 -42.78 -14.39
N PRO A 130 -10.62 -43.64 -14.55
CA PRO A 130 -12.06 -43.39 -14.42
C PRO A 130 -12.63 -43.51 -12.99
N GLY A 131 -11.82 -43.86 -11.98
CA GLY A 131 -12.32 -44.13 -10.62
C GLY A 131 -12.66 -42.88 -9.80
N CYS A 132 -12.11 -41.71 -10.17
CA CYS A 132 -12.37 -40.46 -9.48
C CYS A 132 -13.84 -39.98 -9.67
N PRO A 133 -14.56 -39.65 -8.58
CA PRO A 133 -15.97 -39.24 -8.67
C PRO A 133 -16.16 -37.85 -9.32
N HIS A 134 -15.12 -37.01 -9.28
CA HIS A 134 -15.18 -35.62 -9.71
C HIS A 134 -14.01 -35.30 -10.63
N THR A 135 -14.32 -34.83 -11.84
CA THR A 135 -13.32 -34.37 -12.80
C THR A 135 -12.94 -32.92 -12.54
N LEU A 136 -11.72 -32.54 -12.94
CA LEU A 136 -11.31 -31.14 -12.85
C LEU A 136 -12.20 -30.29 -13.76
N PRO A 137 -12.78 -29.17 -13.27
CA PRO A 137 -13.53 -28.25 -14.10
C PRO A 137 -12.69 -27.69 -15.25
N GLN A 138 -13.35 -27.25 -16.32
CA GLN A 138 -12.67 -26.60 -17.45
C GLN A 138 -11.87 -25.36 -17.00
N LEU A 139 -10.79 -25.03 -17.70
CA LEU A 139 -9.85 -23.96 -17.32
C LEU A 139 -10.49 -22.59 -17.10
N HIS A 140 -11.60 -22.28 -17.76
CA HIS A 140 -12.34 -21.02 -17.61
C HIS A 140 -13.21 -20.99 -16.33
N MET A 141 -13.49 -22.17 -15.76
CA MET A 141 -14.23 -22.37 -14.51
C MET A 141 -13.30 -22.56 -13.31
N LEU A 142 -11.98 -22.37 -13.47
CA LEU A 142 -11.03 -22.44 -12.37
C LEU A 142 -10.73 -21.05 -11.84
N PRO A 143 -10.73 -20.85 -10.51
CA PRO A 143 -10.47 -19.54 -9.93
C PRO A 143 -8.98 -19.20 -10.03
N LYS A 144 -8.66 -17.96 -10.39
CA LYS A 144 -7.29 -17.48 -10.60
C LYS A 144 -6.99 -16.27 -9.72
N LYS A 145 -5.91 -16.31 -8.95
CA LYS A 145 -5.44 -15.14 -8.17
C LYS A 145 -5.02 -14.04 -9.14
N LEU A 146 -5.45 -12.81 -8.88
CA LEU A 146 -5.06 -11.63 -9.66
C LEU A 146 -4.14 -10.73 -8.85
N THR A 147 -3.12 -10.20 -9.52
CA THR A 147 -2.30 -9.10 -9.02
C THR A 147 -2.98 -7.75 -9.26
N GLU A 148 -2.59 -6.71 -8.51
CA GLU A 148 -3.17 -5.37 -8.69
C GLU A 148 -3.02 -4.83 -10.11
N ILE A 149 -1.90 -5.15 -10.78
CA ILE A 149 -1.64 -4.75 -12.16
C ILE A 149 -2.64 -5.43 -13.10
N GLN A 150 -2.88 -6.73 -12.91
CA GLN A 150 -3.85 -7.47 -13.71
C GLN A 150 -5.28 -6.96 -13.49
N VAL A 151 -5.64 -6.59 -12.25
CA VAL A 151 -6.95 -5.97 -11.97
C VAL A 151 -7.08 -4.64 -12.71
N LYS A 152 -6.04 -3.78 -12.69
CA LYS A 152 -6.05 -2.49 -13.41
C LYS A 152 -6.15 -2.67 -14.92
N ASN A 153 -5.48 -3.67 -15.47
CA ASN A 153 -5.51 -3.97 -16.91
C ASN A 153 -6.90 -4.44 -17.40
N LYS A 154 -7.78 -4.86 -16.48
CA LYS A 154 -9.15 -5.28 -16.81
C LYS A 154 -10.17 -4.14 -16.80
N PHE A 155 -9.75 -2.90 -16.56
CA PHE A 155 -10.63 -1.74 -16.70
C PHE A 155 -11.19 -1.67 -18.14
N PRO A 156 -12.51 -1.41 -18.35
CA PRO A 156 -13.51 -0.89 -17.41
C PRO A 156 -14.36 -1.93 -16.68
N GLN A 157 -13.96 -3.21 -16.67
CA GLN A 157 -14.68 -4.25 -15.98
C GLN A 157 -14.78 -3.95 -14.47
N GLN A 158 -16.00 -3.95 -13.94
CA GLN A 158 -16.23 -3.71 -12.51
C GLN A 158 -16.10 -5.00 -11.70
N ALA A 159 -15.73 -4.84 -10.43
CA ALA A 159 -15.75 -5.95 -9.48
C ALA A 159 -17.19 -6.40 -9.21
N GLU A 160 -17.38 -7.72 -9.17
CA GLU A 160 -18.63 -8.34 -8.79
C GLU A 160 -19.00 -7.92 -7.36
N MET A 161 -20.29 -7.90 -7.06
CA MET A 161 -20.80 -7.41 -5.77
C MET A 161 -20.27 -6.01 -5.42
N LYS A 162 -20.01 -5.13 -6.40
CA LYS A 162 -19.47 -3.77 -6.18
C LYS A 162 -18.18 -3.78 -5.32
N GLY A 163 -17.41 -4.86 -5.35
CA GLY A 163 -16.18 -5.04 -4.55
C GLY A 163 -16.39 -5.48 -3.10
N PHE A 164 -17.59 -5.89 -2.69
CA PHE A 164 -17.82 -6.52 -1.39
C PHE A 164 -17.34 -7.98 -1.37
N CYS A 165 -16.85 -8.43 -0.22
CA CYS A 165 -16.33 -9.77 -0.02
C CYS A 165 -17.46 -10.83 0.00
N PRO A 166 -17.54 -11.75 -0.98
CA PRO A 166 -18.60 -12.76 -1.04
C PRO A 166 -18.58 -13.71 0.16
N VAL A 167 -17.37 -14.09 0.61
CA VAL A 167 -17.18 -15.03 1.72
C VAL A 167 -17.66 -14.42 3.04
N THR A 168 -17.27 -13.16 3.33
CA THR A 168 -17.75 -12.47 4.54
C THR A 168 -19.27 -12.38 4.53
N TYR A 169 -19.85 -12.04 3.36
CA TYR A 169 -21.29 -11.84 3.24
C TYR A 169 -22.07 -13.15 3.46
N LEU A 170 -21.65 -14.26 2.82
CA LEU A 170 -22.33 -15.54 2.98
C LEU A 170 -22.13 -16.11 4.40
N ASP A 171 -20.90 -16.12 4.92
CA ASP A 171 -20.60 -16.64 6.27
C ASP A 171 -21.30 -15.80 7.35
N GLY A 172 -21.44 -14.49 7.14
CA GLY A 172 -22.19 -13.56 7.98
C GLY A 172 -23.72 -13.65 7.83
N LYS A 173 -24.24 -14.72 7.21
CA LYS A 173 -25.67 -14.96 6.98
C LYS A 173 -26.36 -13.82 6.22
N ARG A 174 -25.63 -13.20 5.27
CA ARG A 174 -26.14 -12.15 4.38
C ARG A 174 -26.65 -10.89 5.10
N ARG A 175 -26.13 -10.63 6.30
CA ARG A 175 -26.47 -9.45 7.10
C ARG A 175 -25.76 -8.20 6.61
N TYR A 176 -26.28 -7.03 6.97
CA TYR A 176 -25.72 -5.74 6.56
C TYR A 176 -24.32 -5.52 7.15
N GLU A 177 -24.09 -5.94 8.39
CA GLU A 177 -22.79 -5.83 9.08
C GLU A 177 -21.71 -6.68 8.42
N ALA A 178 -22.10 -7.69 7.65
CA ALA A 178 -21.20 -8.58 6.92
C ALA A 178 -20.83 -8.07 5.52
N LEU A 179 -21.39 -6.93 5.08
CA LEU A 179 -21.02 -6.25 3.84
C LEU A 179 -19.70 -5.49 4.03
N VAL A 180 -18.61 -6.24 4.04
CA VAL A 180 -17.25 -5.70 4.16
C VAL A 180 -16.60 -5.64 2.78
N ARG A 181 -15.95 -4.51 2.46
CA ARG A 181 -15.24 -4.33 1.19
C ARG A 181 -14.00 -5.21 1.15
N GLY A 182 -13.80 -5.84 -0.01
CA GLY A 182 -12.55 -6.52 -0.31
C GLY A 182 -11.45 -5.54 -0.71
N LYS A 183 -10.21 -6.01 -0.63
CA LYS A 183 -9.03 -5.28 -1.08
C LYS A 183 -8.58 -5.78 -2.46
N THR A 184 -7.97 -4.89 -3.24
CA THR A 184 -7.41 -5.21 -4.56
C THR A 184 -6.28 -6.24 -4.49
N GLU A 185 -5.54 -6.26 -3.38
CA GLU A 185 -4.44 -7.21 -3.12
C GLU A 185 -4.89 -8.68 -3.08
N TYR A 186 -6.16 -8.93 -2.75
CA TYR A 186 -6.74 -10.28 -2.67
C TYR A 186 -7.71 -10.56 -3.81
N ALA A 187 -7.58 -9.92 -4.97
CA ALA A 187 -8.51 -10.16 -6.07
C ALA A 187 -8.41 -11.60 -6.63
N VAL A 188 -9.55 -12.15 -7.05
CA VAL A 188 -9.65 -13.45 -7.73
C VAL A 188 -10.57 -13.31 -8.92
N GLU A 189 -10.15 -13.89 -10.04
CA GLU A 189 -10.98 -14.07 -11.21
C GLU A 189 -11.66 -15.45 -11.17
N TYR A 190 -12.96 -15.47 -11.42
CA TYR A 190 -13.72 -16.70 -11.55
C TYR A 190 -14.88 -16.48 -12.52
N ARG A 191 -15.02 -17.34 -13.54
CA ARG A 191 -16.03 -17.23 -14.62
C ARG A 191 -16.05 -15.85 -15.28
N ASP A 192 -14.86 -15.36 -15.63
CA ASP A 192 -14.64 -14.03 -16.21
C ASP A 192 -15.16 -12.86 -15.34
N ARG A 193 -15.40 -13.08 -14.03
CA ARG A 193 -15.79 -12.03 -13.07
C ARG A 193 -14.69 -11.81 -12.05
N ILE A 194 -14.58 -10.57 -11.56
CA ILE A 194 -13.56 -10.17 -10.59
C ILE A 194 -14.20 -10.10 -9.20
N TYR A 195 -13.71 -10.91 -8.27
CA TYR A 195 -14.12 -10.91 -6.87
C TYR A 195 -12.99 -10.33 -6.00
N MET A 196 -13.36 -9.60 -4.95
CA MET A 196 -12.40 -9.00 -4.00
C MET A 196 -12.68 -9.53 -2.60
N PHE A 197 -11.62 -9.80 -1.82
CA PHE A 197 -11.75 -10.36 -0.47
C PHE A 197 -11.08 -9.45 0.57
N GLU A 198 -11.61 -9.48 1.79
CA GLU A 198 -11.11 -8.65 2.90
C GLU A 198 -9.73 -9.13 3.40
N THR A 199 -9.53 -10.45 3.44
CA THR A 199 -8.32 -11.10 3.95
C THR A 199 -7.90 -12.27 3.07
N LYS A 200 -6.61 -12.62 3.13
CA LYS A 200 -6.05 -13.81 2.44
C LYS A 200 -6.80 -15.09 2.81
N LEU A 201 -7.16 -15.28 4.08
CA LEU A 201 -7.90 -16.47 4.52
C LEU A 201 -9.26 -16.62 3.80
N LYS A 202 -9.96 -15.50 3.56
CA LYS A 202 -11.24 -15.49 2.85
C LYS A 202 -11.04 -15.72 1.35
N GLN A 203 -9.96 -15.18 0.78
CA GLN A 203 -9.55 -15.48 -0.60
C GLN A 203 -9.30 -16.99 -0.78
N ASP A 204 -8.52 -17.60 0.11
CA ASP A 204 -8.22 -19.04 0.06
C ASP A 204 -9.48 -19.89 0.26
N LYS A 205 -10.42 -19.47 1.10
CA LYS A 205 -11.71 -20.14 1.28
C LYS A 205 -12.55 -20.13 -0.01
N PHE A 206 -12.57 -19.01 -0.72
CA PHE A 206 -13.23 -18.90 -2.02
C PHE A 206 -12.54 -19.78 -3.07
N LEU A 207 -11.20 -19.74 -3.15
CA LEU A 207 -10.43 -20.56 -4.10
C LEU A 207 -10.68 -22.05 -3.92
N ARG A 208 -10.84 -22.50 -2.67
CA ARG A 208 -11.18 -23.90 -2.35
C ARG A 208 -12.57 -24.31 -2.83
N SER A 209 -13.54 -23.42 -2.79
CA SER A 209 -14.95 -23.75 -3.03
C SER A 209 -15.71 -22.60 -3.71
N PRO A 210 -15.32 -22.22 -4.94
CA PRO A 210 -15.87 -21.02 -5.59
C PRO A 210 -17.37 -21.16 -5.91
N GLU A 211 -17.82 -22.39 -6.23
CA GLU A 211 -19.23 -22.72 -6.50
C GLU A 211 -20.19 -22.35 -5.35
N THR A 212 -19.70 -22.36 -4.11
CA THR A 212 -20.49 -22.00 -2.93
C THR A 212 -20.72 -20.49 -2.82
N TYR A 213 -19.77 -19.69 -3.28
CA TYR A 213 -19.68 -18.26 -2.98
C TYR A 213 -19.91 -17.33 -4.18
N TRP A 214 -19.89 -17.82 -5.42
CA TRP A 214 -19.91 -16.94 -6.61
C TRP A 214 -21.25 -16.25 -6.88
N ASP A 215 -22.39 -16.93 -6.66
CA ASP A 215 -23.74 -16.42 -6.99
C ASP A 215 -24.41 -15.70 -5.80
N GLN A 216 -23.73 -14.71 -5.23
CA GLN A 216 -24.32 -13.87 -4.18
C GLN A 216 -24.98 -12.63 -4.78
N LYS A 217 -26.23 -12.39 -4.36
CA LYS A 217 -26.98 -11.19 -4.73
C LYS A 217 -26.92 -10.18 -3.59
N LEU A 218 -26.52 -8.95 -3.92
CA LEU A 218 -26.49 -7.86 -2.95
C LEU A 218 -27.91 -7.39 -2.60
N PRO A 219 -28.15 -6.97 -1.35
CA PRO A 219 -29.42 -6.37 -0.96
C PRO A 219 -29.54 -4.95 -1.53
N ASN A 220 -30.77 -4.42 -1.59
CA ASN A 220 -31.02 -3.06 -2.08
C ASN A 220 -30.34 -1.98 -1.21
N LYS A 221 -30.23 -2.23 0.10
CA LYS A 221 -29.56 -1.34 1.06
C LYS A 221 -28.12 -1.81 1.27
N ILE A 222 -27.18 -1.04 0.77
CA ILE A 222 -25.74 -1.33 0.81
C ILE A 222 -25.06 -0.21 1.58
N PRO A 223 -23.99 -0.50 2.36
CA PRO A 223 -23.19 0.54 2.99
C PRO A 223 -22.73 1.59 1.97
N PRO A 224 -22.80 2.89 2.32
CA PRO A 224 -22.30 3.94 1.44
C PRO A 224 -20.82 3.70 1.17
N LEU A 225 -20.43 3.97 -0.06
CA LEU A 225 -19.03 3.90 -0.48
C LEU A 225 -18.28 5.00 0.27
N CYS A 226 -17.38 4.62 1.20
CA CYS A 226 -16.49 5.57 1.85
C CYS A 226 -15.44 6.07 0.84
N GLU A 227 -15.87 6.94 -0.06
CA GLU A 227 -14.99 7.72 -0.90
C GLU A 227 -14.81 9.08 -0.24
N PRO A 228 -13.57 9.60 -0.17
CA PRO A 228 -13.34 10.92 0.38
C PRO A 228 -14.08 11.94 -0.48
N VAL A 229 -15.17 12.49 0.05
CA VAL A 229 -15.93 13.55 -0.60
C VAL A 229 -15.06 14.80 -0.60
N PRO A 230 -14.64 15.35 -1.75
CA PRO A 230 -13.81 16.53 -1.77
C PRO A 230 -14.60 17.71 -1.20
N LEU A 231 -13.97 18.53 -0.36
CA LEU A 231 -14.61 19.68 0.30
C LEU A 231 -15.32 20.60 -0.70
N THR A 232 -14.76 20.76 -1.90
CA THR A 232 -15.30 21.58 -3.00
C THR A 232 -16.57 21.03 -3.64
N SER A 233 -16.88 19.74 -3.43
CA SER A 233 -18.13 19.14 -3.92
C SER A 233 -19.31 19.33 -2.97
N LEU A 234 -19.07 19.83 -1.76
CA LEU A 234 -20.14 20.07 -0.79
C LEU A 234 -20.98 21.30 -1.21
N PRO A 235 -22.29 21.29 -0.90
CA PRO A 235 -23.11 22.50 -0.97
C PRO A 235 -22.52 23.63 -0.11
N THR A 236 -22.87 24.89 -0.42
CA THR A 236 -22.30 26.08 0.24
C THR A 236 -22.30 26.00 1.76
N LEU A 237 -23.39 25.53 2.37
CA LEU A 237 -23.48 25.36 3.82
C LEU A 237 -22.42 24.38 4.35
N GLY A 238 -22.34 23.18 3.77
CA GLY A 238 -21.37 22.15 4.17
C GLY A 238 -19.92 22.59 3.93
N TYR A 239 -19.66 23.33 2.84
CA TYR A 239 -18.34 23.92 2.58
C TYR A 239 -17.93 24.90 3.69
N LEU A 240 -18.84 25.81 4.08
CA LEU A 240 -18.58 26.80 5.13
C LEU A 240 -18.41 26.15 6.50
N GLU A 241 -19.24 25.17 6.83
CA GLU A 241 -19.16 24.41 8.08
C GLU A 241 -17.83 23.66 8.22
N GLN A 242 -17.43 22.92 7.19
CA GLN A 242 -16.24 22.08 7.25
C GLN A 242 -14.94 22.86 7.01
N GLY A 243 -14.98 23.91 6.18
CA GLY A 243 -13.79 24.67 5.79
C GLY A 243 -13.49 25.90 6.65
N VAL A 244 -14.52 26.62 7.09
CA VAL A 244 -14.36 27.98 7.65
C VAL A 244 -14.82 28.09 9.10
N ALA A 245 -15.80 27.27 9.53
CA ALA A 245 -16.45 27.44 10.82
C ALA A 245 -15.48 27.42 12.01
N VAL A 246 -14.55 26.46 12.06
CA VAL A 246 -13.59 26.36 13.18
C VAL A 246 -12.75 27.62 13.32
N ALA A 247 -12.29 28.21 12.21
CA ALA A 247 -11.50 29.44 12.24
C ALA A 247 -12.33 30.65 12.72
N VAL A 248 -13.57 30.77 12.23
CA VAL A 248 -14.49 31.84 12.63
C VAL A 248 -14.90 31.71 14.09
N ILE A 249 -15.26 30.51 14.55
CA ILE A 249 -15.60 30.24 15.96
C ILE A 249 -14.43 30.64 16.86
N LYS A 250 -13.20 30.21 16.55
CA LYS A 250 -12.02 30.60 17.34
C LYS A 250 -11.80 32.12 17.37
N ALA A 251 -11.94 32.79 16.24
CA ALA A 251 -11.80 34.25 16.17
C ALA A 251 -12.88 34.97 16.99
N MET A 252 -14.14 34.54 16.88
CA MET A 252 -15.27 35.11 17.63
C MET A 252 -15.15 34.84 19.13
N THR A 253 -14.72 33.64 19.53
CA THR A 253 -14.44 33.31 20.94
C THR A 253 -13.32 34.20 21.48
N ALA A 254 -12.24 34.41 20.73
CA ALA A 254 -11.15 35.29 21.14
C ALA A 254 -11.63 36.75 21.33
N VAL A 255 -12.48 37.26 20.44
CA VAL A 255 -13.14 38.57 20.61
C VAL A 255 -13.99 38.60 21.88
N GLY A 256 -14.77 37.55 22.13
CA GLY A 256 -15.64 37.45 23.31
C GLY A 256 -14.87 37.45 24.64
N CYS A 257 -13.71 36.79 24.68
CA CYS A 257 -12.82 36.76 25.84
C CYS A 257 -12.12 38.10 26.08
N LEU A 258 -11.56 38.71 25.02
CA LEU A 258 -10.77 39.94 25.14
C LEU A 258 -11.64 41.21 25.25
N LYS A 259 -12.81 41.23 24.58
CA LYS A 259 -13.69 42.40 24.42
C LYS A 259 -12.93 43.64 23.93
N PRO A 260 -12.26 43.56 22.76
CA PRO A 260 -11.34 44.60 22.31
C PRO A 260 -12.06 45.94 22.09
N LYS A 261 -11.60 46.98 22.80
CA LYS A 261 -11.95 48.37 22.52
C LYS A 261 -10.70 49.13 22.13
N HIS A 262 -10.51 49.31 20.82
CA HIS A 262 -9.40 50.12 20.35
C HIS A 262 -9.70 51.62 20.55
N PRO A 263 -8.70 52.44 20.93
CA PRO A 263 -8.83 53.89 20.98
C PRO A 263 -9.40 54.46 19.67
N PHE A 264 -10.31 55.44 19.79
CA PHE A 264 -10.95 56.17 18.69
C PHE A 264 -11.75 55.35 17.66
N LEU A 265 -11.95 54.05 17.88
CA LEU A 265 -12.80 53.20 17.04
C LEU A 265 -14.08 52.80 17.77
N THR A 266 -15.16 52.52 17.04
CA THR A 266 -16.36 51.92 17.63
C THR A 266 -16.06 50.50 18.11
N ILE A 267 -16.88 49.98 19.04
CA ILE A 267 -16.77 48.60 19.54
C ILE A 267 -16.87 47.61 18.36
N GLN A 268 -17.85 47.82 17.48
CA GLN A 268 -18.05 47.00 16.28
C GLN A 268 -16.81 46.99 15.37
N ARG A 269 -16.23 48.16 15.07
CA ARG A 269 -15.02 48.24 14.23
C ARG A 269 -13.81 47.59 14.90
N SER A 270 -13.66 47.75 16.21
CA SER A 270 -12.57 47.12 16.96
C SER A 270 -12.66 45.59 16.91
N ALA A 271 -13.87 45.05 17.09
CA ALA A 271 -14.14 43.62 16.97
C ALA A 271 -13.87 43.09 15.56
N LEU A 272 -14.36 43.77 14.51
CA LEU A 272 -14.14 43.35 13.12
C LEU A 272 -12.66 43.32 12.73
N LEU A 273 -11.90 44.35 13.13
CA LEU A 273 -10.45 44.39 12.90
C LEU A 273 -9.72 43.27 13.64
N TYR A 274 -10.14 42.98 14.88
CA TYR A 274 -9.59 41.87 15.65
C TYR A 274 -9.83 40.52 14.96
N VAL A 275 -11.06 40.24 14.52
CA VAL A 275 -11.38 39.03 13.75
C VAL A 275 -10.53 38.94 12.49
N ALA A 276 -10.41 40.03 11.73
CA ALA A 276 -9.61 40.05 10.50
C ALA A 276 -8.12 39.75 10.76
N PHE A 277 -7.54 40.33 11.82
CA PHE A 277 -6.15 40.04 12.20
C PHE A 277 -5.99 38.60 12.69
N TYR A 278 -6.93 38.10 13.49
CA TYR A 278 -6.93 36.74 14.01
C TYR A 278 -6.97 35.71 12.86
N LEU A 279 -7.92 35.86 11.93
CA LEU A 279 -8.04 34.98 10.76
C LEU A 279 -6.76 35.00 9.91
N LYS A 280 -6.15 36.16 9.70
CA LYS A 280 -4.89 36.26 8.94
C LYS A 280 -3.67 35.69 9.68
N ALA A 281 -3.64 35.78 11.01
CA ALA A 281 -2.54 35.30 11.85
C ALA A 281 -2.51 33.77 12.01
N PHE A 282 -3.66 33.11 11.92
CA PHE A 282 -3.83 31.67 12.18
C PHE A 282 -4.34 30.87 10.96
N ASN A 283 -4.23 31.42 9.75
CA ASN A 283 -4.56 30.69 8.52
C ASN A 283 -3.40 29.78 8.09
N HIS A 284 -3.63 28.46 8.07
CA HIS A 284 -2.64 27.45 7.67
C HIS A 284 -2.22 27.54 6.19
N ASN A 285 -3.03 28.17 5.34
CA ASN A 285 -2.71 28.36 3.93
C ASN A 285 -1.81 29.56 3.67
N ASN A 286 -1.58 30.42 4.67
CA ASN A 286 -0.67 31.55 4.54
C ASN A 286 0.79 31.11 4.77
N THR A 287 1.73 31.84 4.17
CA THR A 287 3.15 31.64 4.44
C THR A 287 3.51 32.04 5.87
N ASP A 288 4.53 31.39 6.44
CA ASP A 288 4.98 31.65 7.82
C ASP A 288 5.31 33.12 8.08
N TYR A 289 5.91 33.79 7.08
CA TYR A 289 6.19 35.22 7.15
C TYR A 289 4.92 36.07 7.35
N VAL A 290 3.85 35.77 6.59
CA VAL A 290 2.57 36.48 6.68
C VAL A 290 1.91 36.19 8.03
N CYS A 291 1.91 34.92 8.48
CA CYS A 291 1.39 34.54 9.78
C CYS A 291 2.10 35.29 10.92
N GLN A 292 3.44 35.31 10.94
CA GLN A 292 4.21 36.04 11.95
C GLN A 292 3.95 37.55 11.91
N LYS A 293 3.87 38.14 10.71
CA LYS A 293 3.53 39.56 10.53
C LYS A 293 2.18 39.91 11.15
N TYR A 294 1.16 39.09 10.92
CA TYR A 294 -0.18 39.34 11.47
C TYR A 294 -0.29 38.99 12.96
N LYS A 295 0.47 38.00 13.47
CA LYS A 295 0.60 37.76 14.92
C LYS A 295 1.18 38.98 15.64
N LYS A 296 2.24 39.60 15.10
CA LYS A 296 2.81 40.85 15.64
C LYS A 296 1.79 42.01 15.60
N LYS A 297 1.05 42.15 14.50
CA LYS A 297 -0.01 43.17 14.39
C LYS A 297 -1.16 42.94 15.38
N LEU A 298 -1.54 41.68 15.61
CA LEU A 298 -2.57 41.31 16.58
C LEU A 298 -2.11 41.67 18.00
N ALA A 299 -0.91 41.28 18.41
CA ALA A 299 -0.35 41.62 19.72
C ALA A 299 -0.27 43.14 19.93
N PHE A 300 0.20 43.88 18.93
CA PHE A 300 0.23 45.35 18.98
C PHE A 300 -1.17 45.97 19.11
N PHE A 301 -2.17 45.37 18.46
CA PHE A 301 -3.57 45.81 18.56
C PHE A 301 -4.15 45.53 19.96
N GLU A 302 -3.84 44.38 20.55
CA GLU A 302 -4.22 44.03 21.94
C GLU A 302 -3.61 45.00 22.95
N GLU A 303 -2.32 45.32 22.81
CA GLU A 303 -1.64 46.33 23.63
C GLU A 303 -2.33 47.70 23.54
N ASN A 304 -2.73 48.13 22.34
CA ASN A 304 -3.43 49.40 22.16
C ASN A 304 -4.83 49.37 22.81
N CYS A 305 -5.53 48.25 22.75
CA CYS A 305 -6.82 48.09 23.43
C CYS A 305 -6.68 48.17 24.95
N ALA A 306 -5.56 47.69 25.51
CA ALA A 306 -5.26 47.76 26.94
C ALA A 306 -4.95 49.18 27.44
N LEU A 307 -4.70 50.16 26.56
CA LEU A 307 -4.43 51.54 26.95
C LEU A 307 -5.63 52.21 27.62
N ILE A 308 -6.86 51.95 27.17
CA ILE A 308 -8.07 52.55 27.74
C ILE A 308 -8.28 52.13 29.20
N PRO A 309 -8.34 50.83 29.55
CA PRO A 309 -8.52 50.43 30.95
C PRO A 309 -7.32 50.86 31.82
N TYR A 310 -6.11 50.86 31.27
CA TYR A 310 -4.92 51.34 31.98
C TYR A 310 -4.99 52.84 32.31
N LEU A 311 -5.30 53.68 31.32
CA LEU A 311 -5.41 55.13 31.52
C LEU A 311 -6.61 55.47 32.41
N SER A 312 -7.72 54.73 32.26
CA SER A 312 -8.90 54.91 33.10
C SER A 312 -8.64 54.61 34.58
N SER A 313 -7.77 53.64 34.90
CA SER A 313 -7.44 53.31 36.30
C SER A 313 -6.34 54.20 36.88
N THR A 314 -5.43 54.69 36.05
CA THR A 314 -4.30 55.53 36.48
C THR A 314 -4.64 57.02 36.55
N MET A 315 -5.51 57.53 35.67
CA MET A 315 -6.00 58.90 35.67
C MET A 315 -7.24 59.05 36.56
N THR A 316 -7.08 58.77 37.87
CA THR A 316 -8.11 59.11 38.87
C THR A 316 -8.31 60.63 38.93
N GLY A 317 -9.51 61.11 39.23
CA GLY A 317 -9.87 62.54 39.22
C GLY A 317 -9.02 63.47 40.11
N ASN A 318 -8.19 62.91 41.00
CA ASN A 318 -7.23 63.65 41.82
C ASN A 318 -5.86 63.71 41.11
N PHE A 319 -5.32 64.93 40.97
CA PHE A 319 -4.00 65.16 40.38
C PHE A 319 -2.90 64.45 41.18
N ARG A 320 -2.08 63.64 40.50
CA ARG A 320 -0.86 63.04 41.07
C ARG A 320 0.39 63.75 40.53
N PRO A 321 1.35 64.15 41.38
CA PRO A 321 2.60 64.76 40.94
C PRO A 321 3.45 63.77 40.11
N PRO A 322 4.31 64.26 39.20
CA PRO A 322 5.10 63.39 38.30
C PRO A 322 5.91 62.29 39.00
N SER A 323 6.36 62.55 40.23
CA SER A 323 7.16 61.63 41.06
C SER A 323 6.39 60.39 41.53
N GLU A 324 5.05 60.44 41.57
CA GLU A 324 4.18 59.37 42.07
C GLU A 324 3.45 58.63 40.93
N ARG A 325 3.76 58.97 39.67
CA ARG A 325 3.17 58.33 38.49
C ARG A 325 3.95 57.07 38.13
N PRO A 326 3.29 56.04 37.58
CA PRO A 326 3.98 54.91 36.98
C PRO A 326 4.98 55.37 35.91
N ILE A 327 6.16 54.75 35.86
CA ILE A 327 7.28 55.12 34.96
C ILE A 327 6.84 55.05 33.49
N ASP A 328 5.94 54.14 33.16
CA ASP A 328 5.42 53.91 31.81
C ASP A 328 4.18 54.74 31.47
N PHE A 329 3.68 55.57 32.40
CA PHE A 329 2.46 56.36 32.22
C PHE A 329 2.56 57.32 31.03
N GLU A 330 3.62 58.13 30.99
CA GLU A 330 3.79 59.16 29.95
C GLU A 330 3.99 58.54 28.57
N PHE A 331 4.73 57.43 28.49
CA PHE A 331 4.87 56.66 27.27
C PHE A 331 3.52 56.11 26.76
N LYS A 332 2.72 55.49 27.65
CA LYS A 332 1.40 54.94 27.29
C LYS A 332 0.38 56.02 26.94
N LEU A 333 0.42 57.17 27.62
CA LEU A 333 -0.43 58.33 27.31
C LEU A 333 -0.09 58.91 25.94
N ASN A 334 1.20 59.13 25.66
CA ASN A 334 1.65 59.61 24.35
C ASN A 334 1.30 58.61 23.24
N ARG A 335 1.45 57.30 23.49
CA ARG A 335 1.02 56.24 22.56
C ARG A 335 -0.49 56.29 22.32
N PHE A 336 -1.31 56.49 23.35
CA PHE A 336 -2.77 56.64 23.21
C PHE A 336 -3.12 57.87 22.35
N LEU A 337 -2.57 59.04 22.65
CA LEU A 337 -2.84 60.27 21.89
C LEU A 337 -2.39 60.17 20.44
N ALA A 338 -1.26 59.50 20.17
CA ALA A 338 -0.77 59.26 18.82
C ALA A 338 -1.73 58.43 17.96
N LEU A 339 -2.59 57.59 18.57
CA LEU A 339 -3.61 56.81 17.84
C LEU A 339 -4.77 57.68 17.31
N ASN A 340 -4.92 58.91 17.79
CA ASN A 340 -5.90 59.87 17.27
C ASN A 340 -5.45 60.53 15.97
N THR A 341 -4.15 60.47 15.65
CA THR A 341 -3.62 61.08 14.43
C THR A 341 -4.04 60.24 13.22
N PRO A 342 -4.73 60.83 12.21
CA PRO A 342 -5.12 60.09 11.03
C PRO A 342 -3.87 59.68 10.25
N LYS A 343 -3.50 58.40 10.31
CA LYS A 343 -2.49 57.86 9.40
C LYS A 343 -3.06 57.91 7.97
N PRO A 344 -2.34 58.48 6.98
CA PRO A 344 -2.86 58.74 5.64
C PRO A 344 -3.22 57.49 4.79
N TYR A 345 -3.17 56.28 5.35
CA TYR A 345 -3.31 55.02 4.59
C TYR A 345 -4.52 54.14 4.98
N TRP A 346 -5.41 54.58 5.86
CA TRP A 346 -6.62 53.81 6.22
C TRP A 346 -7.90 54.23 5.46
N ARG A 347 -7.79 54.83 4.28
CA ARG A 347 -8.89 54.78 3.31
C ARG A 347 -8.87 53.41 2.64
N MET A 348 -9.50 52.43 3.27
CA MET A 348 -9.99 51.28 2.50
C MET A 348 -11.13 51.81 1.65
N ASN A 349 -10.89 51.86 0.32
CA ASN A 349 -11.93 52.10 -0.67
C ASN A 349 -13.09 51.15 -0.39
N GLY A 350 -14.28 51.72 -0.23
CA GLY A 350 -15.55 50.99 -0.23
C GLY A 350 -15.92 50.54 -1.63
#